data_AF-A0A662IKV1-F1
#
_entry.id   AF-A0A662IKV1-F1
#
_cell.length_a   1.000
_cell.length_b   1.000
_cell.length_c   1.000
_cell.angle_alpha   90.00
_cell.angle_beta   90.00
_cell.angle_gamma   90.00
#
_symmetry.space_group_name_H-M   'P 1'
#
loop_
_entity.id
_entity.type
_entity.pdbx_description
1 polymer ?
#
loop_
_entity_poly.entity_id
_entity_poly.type
_entity_poly.pdbx_seq_one_letter_code
_entity_poly.pdbx_strand_id
1 'polypeptide(L)'
;MARLYYAHPKEIYYTVREFKELEIIRRSFSGVEIINPAEYQESPYRPHSDMSFYYGLIDSCDIVVYSDLAGFLTAGVAQEVKYALDHDKEVYRLDWRTGQLIKVQEVPKEKMLN
;
A
#
# COMPACT_ATOMS: atom_id res chain seq x y z
N MET A 1 -2.73 -0.93 19.33
CA MET A 1 -3.57 -0.31 18.28
C MET A 1 -3.07 -0.86 16.97
N ALA A 2 -3.93 -1.42 16.13
CA ALA A 2 -3.48 -2.01 14.86
C ALA A 2 -3.07 -0.91 13.88
N ARG A 3 -2.07 -1.20 13.04
CA ARG A 3 -1.54 -0.24 12.05
C ARG A 3 -1.61 -0.84 10.65
N LEU A 4 -1.99 -0.01 9.67
CA LEU A 4 -2.22 -0.41 8.29
C LEU A 4 -1.33 0.42 7.37
N TYR A 5 -0.51 -0.24 6.57
CA TYR A 5 0.28 0.40 5.53
C TYR A 5 -0.53 0.51 4.24
N TYR A 6 -0.61 1.72 3.68
CA TYR A 6 -1.24 1.92 2.37
C TYR A 6 -0.18 1.95 1.26
N ALA A 7 -0.03 0.85 0.53
CA ALA A 7 0.92 0.71 -0.57
C ALA A 7 0.29 1.18 -1.89
N HIS A 8 0.71 2.33 -2.42
CA HIS A 8 0.13 2.86 -3.64
C HIS A 8 1.14 3.62 -4.51
N PRO A 9 0.90 3.71 -5.84
CA PRO A 9 1.81 4.36 -6.77
C PRO A 9 2.03 5.85 -6.44
N LYS A 10 3.26 6.33 -6.58
CA LYS A 10 3.58 7.76 -6.31
C LYS A 10 2.80 8.71 -7.21
N GLU A 11 2.42 8.24 -8.39
CA GLU A 11 1.64 8.94 -9.40
C GLU A 11 0.26 9.39 -8.89
N ILE A 12 -0.25 8.78 -7.82
CA ILE A 12 -1.56 9.12 -7.25
C ILE A 12 -1.47 9.89 -5.93
N TYR A 13 -0.28 10.25 -5.46
CA TYR A 13 -0.10 11.00 -4.22
C TYR A 13 -0.77 12.37 -4.30
N TYR A 14 -1.48 12.73 -3.23
CA TYR A 14 -2.25 13.95 -3.04
C TYR A 14 -3.30 14.20 -4.12
N THR A 15 -3.80 13.12 -4.74
CA THR A 15 -4.86 13.21 -5.75
C THR A 15 -6.23 12.89 -5.17
N VAL A 16 -7.29 13.31 -5.88
CA VAL A 16 -8.68 12.92 -5.58
C VAL A 16 -8.84 11.41 -5.45
N ARG A 17 -8.06 10.65 -6.22
CA ARG A 17 -8.07 9.19 -6.18
C ARG A 17 -7.54 8.68 -4.82
N GLU A 18 -6.36 9.13 -4.40
CA GLU A 18 -5.80 8.73 -3.10
C GLU A 18 -6.75 9.09 -1.96
N PHE A 19 -7.32 10.30 -1.96
CA PHE A 19 -8.25 10.71 -0.90
C PHE A 19 -9.48 9.81 -0.83
N LYS A 20 -10.02 9.39 -1.99
CA LYS A 20 -11.13 8.43 -2.04
C LYS A 20 -10.70 7.05 -1.52
N GLU A 21 -9.53 6.57 -1.89
CA GLU A 21 -8.99 5.29 -1.42
C GLU A 21 -8.78 5.29 0.09
N LEU A 22 -8.20 6.35 0.64
CA LEU A 22 -8.06 6.54 2.09
C LEU A 22 -9.41 6.59 2.80
N GLU A 23 -10.44 7.21 2.20
CA GLU A 23 -11.79 7.19 2.76
C GLU A 23 -12.36 5.77 2.84
N ILE A 24 -12.21 4.99 1.78
CA ILE A 24 -12.65 3.59 1.74
C ILE A 24 -11.92 2.78 2.83
N ILE A 25 -10.59 2.90 2.91
CA ILE A 25 -9.76 2.20 3.90
C ILE A 25 -10.21 2.57 5.33
N ARG A 26 -10.41 3.85 5.63
CA ARG A 26 -10.88 4.31 6.95
C ARG A 26 -12.25 3.74 7.33
N ARG A 27 -13.16 3.61 6.36
CA ARG A 27 -14.50 3.04 6.60
C ARG A 27 -14.43 1.52 6.84
N SER A 28 -13.55 0.82 6.12
CA SER A 28 -13.42 -0.64 6.20
C SER A 28 -12.61 -1.12 7.41
N PHE A 29 -11.61 -0.35 7.84
CA PHE A 29 -10.72 -0.68 8.96
C PHE A 29 -10.87 0.37 10.06
N SER A 30 -11.97 0.28 10.82
CA SER A 30 -12.25 1.24 11.90
C SER A 30 -11.28 1.09 13.07
N GLY A 31 -10.79 2.22 13.59
CA GLY A 31 -9.86 2.24 14.74
C GLY A 31 -8.42 1.83 14.43
N VAL A 32 -8.04 1.78 13.15
CA VAL A 32 -6.69 1.45 12.67
C VAL A 32 -5.95 2.74 12.27
N GLU A 33 -4.68 2.85 12.67
CA GLU A 33 -3.80 3.93 12.19
C GLU A 33 -3.35 3.63 10.76
N ILE A 34 -3.54 4.58 9.85
CA ILE A 34 -3.11 4.42 8.45
C ILE A 34 -1.73 5.07 8.29
N ILE A 35 -0.75 4.28 7.88
CA ILE A 35 0.59 4.73 7.53
C ILE A 35 0.61 4.95 6.02
N ASN A 36 0.67 6.23 5.61
CA ASN A 36 0.66 6.62 4.22
C ASN A 36 2.07 7.05 3.75
N PRO A 37 2.73 6.30 2.83
CA PRO A 37 4.05 6.65 2.32
C PRO A 37 4.11 8.00 1.60
N ALA A 38 2.98 8.57 1.17
CA ALA A 38 2.92 9.92 0.61
C ALA A 38 3.40 10.97 1.63
N GLU A 39 3.14 10.77 2.92
CA GLU A 39 3.50 11.71 4.00
C GLU A 39 5.01 11.74 4.30
N TYR A 40 5.78 10.80 3.75
CA TYR A 40 7.21 10.65 3.98
C TYR A 40 8.07 11.07 2.77
N GLN A 41 7.52 11.82 1.80
CA GLN A 41 8.30 12.22 0.60
C GLN A 41 9.57 13.00 0.93
N GLU A 42 9.52 13.86 1.94
CA GLU A 42 10.63 14.74 2.38
C GLU A 42 11.44 14.14 3.54
N SER A 43 11.22 12.86 3.88
CA SER A 43 11.93 12.24 5.00
C SER A 43 13.44 12.16 4.71
N PRO A 44 14.32 12.68 5.60
CA PRO A 44 15.77 12.59 5.42
C PRO A 44 16.28 11.15 5.54
N TYR A 45 15.46 10.25 6.06
CA TYR A 45 15.76 8.82 6.21
C TYR A 45 15.29 7.99 5.00
N ARG A 46 14.70 8.63 3.98
CA ARG A 46 14.27 7.95 2.76
C ARG A 46 15.46 7.80 1.81
N PRO A 47 16.00 6.58 1.59
CA PRO A 47 17.04 6.39 0.60
C PRO A 47 16.47 6.64 -0.81
N HIS A 48 17.24 7.33 -1.65
CA HIS A 48 16.83 7.66 -3.02
C HIS A 48 16.68 6.43 -3.94
N SER A 49 17.19 5.26 -3.54
CA SER A 49 17.31 4.09 -4.42
C SER A 49 16.96 2.75 -3.77
N ASP A 50 16.41 2.70 -2.55
CA ASP A 50 16.16 1.44 -1.84
C ASP A 50 14.77 1.41 -1.16
N MET A 51 14.17 0.22 -1.11
CA MET A 51 12.88 -0.07 -0.50
C MET A 51 12.96 -0.27 1.02
N SER A 52 14.17 -0.39 1.59
CA SER A 52 14.39 -0.65 3.04
C SER A 52 13.60 0.27 3.98
N PHE A 53 13.47 1.55 3.64
CA PHE A 53 12.67 2.49 4.45
C PHE A 53 11.19 2.10 4.48
N TYR A 54 10.62 1.73 3.33
CA TYR A 54 9.22 1.32 3.21
C TYR A 54 8.97 -0.03 3.87
N TYR A 55 9.93 -0.96 3.78
CA TYR A 55 9.88 -2.21 4.53
C TYR A 55 9.83 -1.98 6.04
N GLY A 56 10.61 -1.03 6.57
CA GLY A 56 10.52 -0.65 7.98
C GLY A 56 9.17 -0.07 8.38
N LEU A 57 8.48 0.67 7.48
CA LEU A 57 7.10 1.09 7.72
C LEU A 57 6.14 -0.10 7.76
N ILE A 58 6.29 -1.05 6.83
CA ILE A 58 5.49 -2.28 6.76
C ILE A 58 5.70 -3.16 7.99
N ASP A 59 6.92 -3.31 8.47
CA ASP A 59 7.24 -4.09 9.68
C ASP A 59 6.45 -3.59 10.89
N SER A 60 6.27 -2.28 10.98
CA SER A 60 5.53 -1.61 12.04
C SER A 60 4.00 -1.69 11.88
N CYS A 61 3.50 -2.37 10.83
CA CYS A 61 2.10 -2.55 10.52
C CYS A 61 1.68 -4.03 10.60
N ASP A 62 0.39 -4.25 10.83
CA ASP A 62 -0.24 -5.58 10.86
C ASP A 62 -0.92 -5.91 9.52
N ILE A 63 -1.40 -4.86 8.83
CA ILE A 63 -2.20 -4.94 7.61
C ILE A 63 -1.51 -4.13 6.51
N VAL A 64 -1.55 -4.62 5.28
CA VAL A 64 -1.17 -3.88 4.07
C VAL A 64 -2.36 -3.84 3.13
N VAL A 65 -2.77 -2.63 2.75
CA VAL A 65 -3.72 -2.42 1.65
C VAL A 65 -2.96 -1.86 0.48
N TYR A 66 -3.15 -2.39 -0.72
CA TYR A 66 -2.54 -1.84 -1.92
C TYR A 66 -3.56 -1.49 -3.00
N SER A 67 -3.21 -0.52 -3.85
CA SER A 67 -3.98 -0.14 -5.04
C SER A 67 -3.10 -0.17 -6.29
N ASP A 68 -3.71 -0.45 -7.46
CA ASP A 68 -3.02 -0.49 -8.75
C ASP A 68 -2.99 0.87 -9.45
N LEU A 69 -2.21 1.03 -10.53
CA LEU A 69 -2.35 2.14 -11.47
C LEU A 69 -2.94 1.62 -12.78
N ALA A 70 -4.19 1.95 -13.08
CA ALA A 70 -4.88 1.51 -14.30
C ALA A 70 -4.86 -0.03 -14.52
N GLY A 71 -4.92 -0.80 -13.43
CA GLY A 71 -4.83 -2.25 -13.44
C GLY A 71 -3.41 -2.82 -13.46
N PHE A 72 -2.39 -1.98 -13.32
CA PHE A 72 -0.98 -2.39 -13.26
C PHE A 72 -0.38 -2.16 -11.88
N LEU A 73 0.39 -3.13 -11.40
CA LEU A 73 1.21 -2.97 -10.20
C LEU A 73 2.54 -2.32 -10.60
N THR A 74 2.87 -1.20 -9.95
CA THR A 74 4.21 -0.61 -10.09
C THR A 74 5.23 -1.47 -9.35
N ALA A 75 6.50 -1.41 -9.78
CA ALA A 75 7.57 -2.21 -9.18
C ALA A 75 7.74 -1.97 -7.67
N GLY A 76 7.52 -0.74 -7.19
CA GLY A 76 7.57 -0.41 -5.76
C GLY A 76 6.45 -1.10 -4.97
N VAL A 77 5.20 -0.94 -5.42
CA VAL A 77 4.05 -1.56 -4.75
C VAL A 77 4.13 -3.09 -4.79
N ALA A 78 4.59 -3.68 -5.90
CA ALA A 78 4.78 -5.13 -5.99
C ALA A 78 5.81 -5.65 -4.98
N GLN A 79 6.90 -4.92 -4.78
CA GLN A 79 7.92 -5.23 -3.77
C GLN A 79 7.36 -5.12 -2.34
N GLU A 80 6.58 -4.08 -2.04
CA GLU A 80 5.91 -3.91 -0.74
C GLU A 80 4.93 -5.04 -0.45
N VAL A 81 4.08 -5.40 -1.42
CA VAL A 81 3.12 -6.50 -1.31
C VAL A 81 3.84 -7.84 -1.09
N LYS A 82 4.90 -8.11 -1.87
CA LYS A 82 5.71 -9.31 -1.69
C LYS A 82 6.30 -9.37 -0.29
N TYR A 83 6.92 -8.28 0.15
CA TYR A 83 7.53 -8.20 1.46
C TYR A 83 6.52 -8.45 2.58
N ALA A 84 5.34 -7.84 2.50
CA ALA A 84 4.27 -8.03 3.48
C ALA A 84 3.80 -9.50 3.55
N LEU A 85 3.61 -10.15 2.39
CA LEU A 85 3.23 -11.56 2.32
C LEU A 85 4.31 -12.48 2.90
N ASP A 86 5.59 -12.22 2.60
CA ASP A 86 6.72 -13.00 3.12
C ASP A 86 6.92 -12.86 4.64
N HIS A 87 6.30 -11.85 5.27
CA HIS A 87 6.38 -11.57 6.71
C HIS A 87 5.02 -11.74 7.41
N ASP A 88 4.16 -12.62 6.87
CA ASP A 88 2.88 -13.04 7.47
C ASP A 88 1.90 -11.87 7.77
N LYS A 89 2.00 -10.76 7.03
CA LYS A 89 1.08 -9.63 7.16
C LYS A 89 -0.24 -9.93 6.45
N GLU A 90 -1.35 -9.36 6.92
CA GLU A 90 -2.60 -9.43 6.15
C GLU A 90 -2.55 -8.48 4.96
N VAL A 91 -2.77 -8.98 3.74
CA VAL A 91 -2.71 -8.14 2.54
C VAL A 91 -4.06 -8.09 1.81
N TYR A 92 -4.49 -6.88 1.45
CA TYR A 92 -5.74 -6.64 0.72
C TYR A 92 -5.49 -5.79 -0.53
N ARG A 93 -6.09 -6.19 -1.65
CA ARG A 93 -6.20 -5.35 -2.85
C ARG A 93 -7.43 -4.46 -2.74
N LEU A 94 -7.27 -3.16 -2.93
CA LEU A 94 -8.35 -2.20 -3.04
C LEU A 94 -8.72 -1.98 -4.52
N ASP A 95 -9.97 -2.28 -4.86
CA ASP A 95 -10.59 -1.75 -6.07
C ASP A 95 -11.29 -0.42 -5.75
N TRP A 96 -10.63 0.69 -6.02
CA TRP A 96 -11.13 2.04 -5.73
C TRP A 96 -12.38 2.44 -6.53
N ARG A 97 -12.72 1.69 -7.60
CA ARG A 97 -13.93 1.94 -8.39
C ARG A 97 -15.16 1.39 -7.69
N THR A 98 -15.05 0.19 -7.11
CA THR A 98 -16.14 -0.53 -6.44
C THR A 98 -16.12 -0.38 -4.93
N GLY A 99 -14.98 0.00 -4.34
CA GLY A 99 -14.74 0.02 -2.90
C GLY A 99 -14.47 -1.36 -2.30
N GLN A 100 -14.32 -2.40 -3.13
CA GLN A 100 -14.07 -3.76 -2.65
C GLN A 100 -12.62 -3.92 -2.18
N LEU A 101 -12.47 -4.61 -1.04
CA LEU A 101 -11.19 -5.08 -0.50
C LEU A 101 -11.14 -6.59 -0.65
N ILE A 102 -10.14 -7.09 -1.38
CA ILE A 102 -9.98 -8.52 -1.67
C ILE A 102 -8.71 -8.98 -0.97
N LYS A 103 -8.84 -9.90 0.00
CA LYS A 103 -7.67 -10.51 0.66
C LYS A 103 -6.85 -11.30 -0.35
N VAL A 104 -5.54 -11.09 -0.37
CA VAL A 104 -4.61 -11.79 -1.26
C VAL A 104 -3.62 -12.62 -0.46
N GLN A 105 -3.17 -13.73 -1.04
CA GLN A 105 -2.17 -14.64 -0.44
C GLN A 105 -0.91 -14.78 -1.29
N GLU A 106 -0.92 -14.24 -2.50
CA GLU A 106 0.23 -14.19 -3.40
C GLU A 106 0.26 -12.84 -4.11
N VAL A 107 1.46 -12.45 -4.57
CA VAL A 107 1.61 -11.26 -5.43
C VAL A 107 0.83 -11.52 -6.72
N PRO A 108 -0.10 -10.65 -7.14
CA PRO A 108 -0.82 -10.83 -8.39
C PRO A 108 0.16 -10.92 -9.56
N LYS A 109 0.09 -12.02 -10.30
CA LYS A 109 0.97 -12.27 -11.47
C LYS A 109 0.57 -11.45 -12.70
N GLU A 110 -0.57 -10.76 -12.63
CA GLU A 110 -1.12 -10.01 -13.74
C GLU A 110 -0.59 -8.57 -13.72
N LYS A 111 0.06 -8.17 -14.82
CA LYS A 111 0.32 -6.76 -15.19
C LYS A 111 1.30 -5.99 -14.28
N MET A 112 2.49 -6.55 -14.06
CA MET A 112 3.63 -5.78 -13.56
C MET A 112 4.17 -4.86 -14.68
N LEU A 113 4.29 -3.56 -14.42
CA LEU A 113 5.02 -2.63 -15.30
C LEU A 113 6.52 -2.79 -15.03
N ASN A 114 7.27 -3.26 -16.04
CA ASN A 114 8.73 -3.29 -16.05
C ASN A 114 9.31 -1.90 -16.34
#